data_AF-A0A8K0S9V7-F1
#
_entry.id   AF-A0A8K0S9V7-F1
#
_cell.length_a   1.000
_cell.length_b   1.000
_cell.length_c   1.000
_cell.angle_alpha   90.00
_cell.angle_beta   90.00
_cell.angle_gamma   90.00
#
_symmetry.space_group_name_H-M   'P 1'
#
loop_
_entity.id
_entity.type
_entity.pdbx_description
1 polymer ?
#
loop_
_entity_poly.entity_id
_entity_poly.type
_entity_poly.pdbx_seq_one_letter_code
_entity_poly.pdbx_strand_id
1 'polypeptide(L)' 'AMDLKARSQRSLQAVRASGVNHGDEHDANLLWNAERCSIMVIDFDCAVLRQPLNHTWLSVLPGVKRKR' A
#
# COMPACT_ATOMS: atom_id res chain seq x y z
N ALA A 1 11.77 -23.18 -4.56
CA ALA A 1 12.52 -21.93 -4.36
C ALA A 1 11.68 -20.97 -3.55
N MET A 2 12.24 -20.27 -2.55
CA MET A 2 11.49 -19.24 -1.82
C MET A 2 11.22 -18.09 -2.77
N ASP A 3 9.96 -17.91 -3.17
CA ASP A 3 9.55 -16.86 -4.09
C ASP A 3 9.58 -15.51 -3.35
N LEU A 4 10.71 -14.83 -3.43
CA LEU A 4 10.96 -13.53 -2.83
C LEU A 4 9.93 -12.51 -3.30
N LYS A 5 9.51 -12.58 -4.57
CA LYS A 5 8.53 -11.66 -5.15
C LYS A 5 7.16 -11.83 -4.51
N ALA A 6 6.73 -13.07 -4.27
CA ALA A 6 5.48 -13.36 -3.56
C ALA A 6 5.52 -12.94 -2.08
N ARG A 7 6.70 -12.90 -1.45
CA ARG A 7 6.86 -12.35 -0.09
C ARG A 7 6.86 -10.82 -0.07
N SER A 8 7.54 -10.18 -1.03
CA SER A 8 7.51 -8.72 -1.18
C SER A 8 6.08 -8.24 -1.33
N GLN A 9 5.33 -8.87 -2.23
CA GLN A 9 3.95 -8.48 -2.53
C GLN A 9 3.03 -8.65 -1.31
N ARG A 10 3.22 -9.70 -0.49
CA ARG A 10 2.45 -9.89 0.75
C ARG A 10 2.77 -8.83 1.81
N SER A 11 4.04 -8.49 1.98
CA SER A 11 4.43 -7.47 2.95
C SER A 11 3.93 -6.08 2.55
N LEU A 12 4.05 -5.76 1.27
CA LEU A 12 3.61 -4.49 0.71
C LEU A 12 2.08 -4.37 0.73
N GLN A 13 1.36 -5.48 0.53
CA GLN A 13 -0.09 -5.54 0.75
C GLN A 13 -0.47 -5.29 2.22
N ALA A 14 0.32 -5.78 3.18
CA ALA A 14 0.08 -5.51 4.59
C ALA A 14 0.23 -4.02 4.93
N VAL A 15 1.24 -3.34 4.37
CA VAL A 15 1.42 -1.88 4.50
C VAL A 15 0.25 -1.12 3.84
N ARG A 16 -0.23 -1.58 2.68
CA ARG A 16 -1.42 -0.98 2.04
C ARG A 16 -2.70 -1.20 2.85
N ALA A 17 -2.81 -2.32 3.55
CA ALA A 17 -3.95 -2.65 4.41
C ALA A 17 -3.98 -1.79 5.68
N SER A 18 -2.84 -1.33 6.19
CA SER A 18 -2.78 -0.33 7.27
C SER A 18 -3.14 1.09 6.81
N GLY A 19 -3.46 1.25 5.52
CA GLY A 19 -3.84 2.54 4.96
C GLY A 19 -2.64 3.42 4.59
N VAL A 20 -1.42 2.88 4.56
CA VAL A 20 -0.23 3.64 4.15
C VAL A 20 0.10 3.31 2.69
N ASN A 21 0.25 4.33 1.86
CA ASN A 21 0.84 4.18 0.53
C ASN A 21 2.28 4.69 0.58
N HIS A 22 3.24 3.78 0.42
CA HIS A 22 4.65 4.10 0.61
C HIS A 22 5.20 5.07 -0.45
N GLY A 23 4.73 4.98 -1.70
CA GLY A 23 5.03 5.96 -2.76
C GLY A 23 6.41 5.83 -3.40
N ASP A 24 7.40 5.26 -2.69
CA ASP A 24 8.76 5.02 -3.19
C ASP A 24 9.17 3.55 -3.00
N GLU A 25 8.44 2.66 -3.68
CA GLU A 25 8.64 1.20 -3.63
C GLU A 25 9.88 0.77 -4.45
N HIS A 26 11.04 1.41 -4.24
CA HIS A 26 12.30 1.03 -4.90
C HIS A 26 13.00 -0.11 -4.15
N ASP A 27 13.78 -0.95 -4.85
CA ASP A 27 14.42 -2.14 -4.25
C ASP A 27 15.28 -1.83 -3.02
N ALA A 28 15.92 -0.66 -2.96
CA ALA A 28 16.71 -0.25 -1.79
C ALA A 28 15.89 0.10 -0.52
N ASN A 29 14.56 0.28 -0.62
CA ASN A 29 13.65 0.51 0.51
C ASN A 29 12.98 -0.78 0.98
N LEU A 30 13.40 -1.93 0.42
CA LEU A 30 12.94 -3.27 0.79
C LEU A 30 14.09 -4.03 1.45
N LEU A 31 14.04 -4.15 2.77
CA LEU A 31 15.05 -4.88 3.54
C LEU A 31 14.54 -6.27 3.94
N TRP A 32 15.34 -7.31 3.74
CA TRP A 32 15.03 -8.64 4.28
C TRP A 32 15.27 -8.66 5.79
N ASN A 33 14.21 -8.83 6.58
CA ASN A 33 14.32 -9.09 8.01
C ASN A 33 14.44 -10.61 8.23
N ALA A 34 15.63 -11.06 8.63
CA ALA A 34 15.92 -12.46 8.91
C ALA A 34 15.18 -13.00 10.15
N GLU A 35 15.00 -12.18 11.19
CA GLU A 35 14.30 -12.57 12.42
C GLU A 35 12.83 -12.88 12.17
N ARG A 36 12.20 -12.12 11.27
CA ARG A 36 10.79 -12.28 10.89
C ARG A 36 10.59 -13.13 9.65
N CYS A 37 11.68 -13.58 9.01
CA CYS A 37 11.66 -14.25 7.72
C CYS A 37 10.75 -13.52 6.70
N SER A 38 10.80 -12.19 6.69
CA SER A 38 9.90 -11.35 5.91
C SER A 38 10.60 -10.09 5.42
N ILE A 39 10.07 -9.51 4.35
CA ILE A 39 10.55 -8.24 3.80
C ILE A 39 9.93 -7.11 4.61
N MET A 40 10.74 -6.19 5.09
CA MET A 40 10.31 -4.94 5.71
C MET A 40 10.49 -3.81 4.71
N VAL A 41 9.43 -3.00 4.60
CA VAL A 41 9.49 -1.72 3.88
C VAL A 41 10.04 -0.68 4.86
N ILE A 42 11.07 0.05 4.45
CA ILE A 42 11.75 1.10 5.23
C ILE A 42 11.71 2.42 4.45
N ASP A 43 12.03 3.53 5.12
CA ASP A 43 12.03 4.90 4.54
C ASP A 43 10.64 5.43 4.12
N PHE A 44 9.86 5.88 5.11
CA PHE A 44 8.51 6.39 4.89
C PHE A 44 8.45 7.90 4.62
N ASP A 45 9.55 8.54 4.23
CA ASP A 45 9.61 10.00 4.07
C ASP A 45 8.65 10.51 2.97
N CYS A 46 8.43 9.71 1.92
CA CYS A 46 7.46 9.97 0.85
C CYS A 46 6.10 9.30 1.09
N ALA A 47 5.89 8.65 2.24
CA ALA A 47 4.70 7.87 2.47
C ALA A 47 3.48 8.75 2.73
N VAL A 48 2.38 8.45 2.03
CA VAL A 48 1.12 9.17 2.17
C VAL A 48 0.09 8.25 2.83
N LEU A 49 -0.54 8.74 3.89
CA LEU A 49 -1.72 8.12 4.46
C LEU A 49 -2.85 8.15 3.43
N ARG A 50 -3.38 6.98 3.08
CA ARG A 50 -4.58 6.87 2.27
C ARG A 50 -5.71 7.52 3.04
N GLN A 51 -6.17 8.66 2.54
CA GLN A 51 -7.38 9.28 3.08
C GLN A 51 -8.52 8.28 2.96
N PRO A 52 -9.34 8.09 4.02
CA PRO A 52 -10.54 7.29 3.91
C PRO A 52 -11.37 7.86 2.78
N LEU A 53 -11.86 7.01 1.87
CA LEU A 53 -12.64 7.45 0.70
C LEU A 53 -13.78 8.34 1.18
N ASN A 54 -13.59 9.65 1.06
CA ASN A 54 -14.56 10.65 1.44
C ASN A 54 -15.66 10.49 0.38
N HIS A 55 -16.80 9.93 0.80
CA HIS A 55 -17.98 9.64 -0.01
C HIS A 55 -18.49 10.87 -0.81
N THR A 56 -18.03 12.07 -0.48
CA THR A 56 -18.23 13.30 -1.24
C THR A 56 -17.55 13.29 -2.61
N TRP A 57 -16.40 12.63 -2.78
CA TRP A 57 -15.69 12.54 -4.07
C TRP A 57 -16.34 11.56 -5.06
N LEU A 58 -17.08 10.56 -4.57
CA LEU A 58 -17.89 9.69 -5.44
C LEU A 58 -19.07 10.43 -6.08
N SER A 59 -19.53 11.53 -5.46
CA SER A 59 -20.53 12.43 -6.06
C SER A 59 -19.97 13.24 -7.23
N VAL A 60 -18.66 13.37 -7.34
CA VAL A 60 -17.97 14.13 -8.40
C VAL A 60 -17.63 13.23 -9.59
N LEU A 61 -17.77 11.90 -9.47
CA LEU A 61 -17.65 10.99 -10.60
C LEU A 61 -18.84 11.21 -11.56
N PRO A 62 -18.58 11.63 -12.82
CA PRO A 62 -19.64 11.84 -13.79
C PRO A 62 -20.22 10.48 -14.18
N GLY A 63 -21.38 10.12 -13.61
CA GLY A 63 -22.08 8.89 -13.98
C GLY A 63 -23.03 8.30 -12.93
N VAL A 64 -22.89 8.64 -11.65
CA VAL A 64 -23.78 8.08 -10.61
C VAL A 64 -25.06 8.91 -10.50
N LYS A 65 -26.03 8.60 -11.36
CA LYS A 65 -27.41 9.09 -11.21
C LYS A 65 -28.06 8.32 -10.05
N ARG A 66 -28.34 9.03 -8.94
CA ARG A 66 -29.20 8.50 -7.86
C ARG A 66 -30.57 8.16 -8.46
N LYS A 67 -30.97 6.89 -8.46
CA LYS A 67 -32.37 6.51 -8.69
C LYS A 67 -33.16 6.87 -7.43
N ARG A 68 -34.12 7.77 -7.58
CA ARG A 68 -35.18 8.06 -6.59
C ARG A 68 -36.21 6.94 -6.60
#